data_AF-A0A955BFW0-F1
#
_entry.id   AF-A0A955BFW0-F1
#
_cell.length_a   1.000
_cell.length_b   1.000
_cell.length_c   1.000
_cell.angle_alpha   90.00
_cell.angle_beta   90.00
_cell.angle_gamma   90.00
#
_symmetry.space_group_name_H-M   'P 1'
#
loop_
_entity.id
_entity.type
_entity.pdbx_description
1 polymer ?
#
loop_
_entity_poly.entity_id
_entity_poly.type
_entity_poly.pdbx_seq_one_letter_code
_entity_poly.pdbx_strand_id
1 'polypeptide(L)'
;MGRGGGNLPNGQAGGFLGKAHDPFALMADPSKPDFKVPDLLPPSDIGQVRLERRRRLRDIVDQTVKNFEATENAKLLDDNFHSAFRMMTSTAAREAFDLSKEPTEIRERYGMNRFGQCCLLARRLIEAGVRFVTINTFLTVFDEITWDIHGSKPFTSIDGMKNIVAPMYDAAYSALIQDLFDRGLLDKTLVCNLAEFGRTPRVNPAGGRDHWPQCFTTYFAGGGVKGGRAIGASDPIGGVPADRPADPGEVVATIFHSLGFNLENHLPGPAGRPFPLVDFGKREIRELF
;
A
#
# COMPACT_ATOMS: atom_id res chain seq x y z
N MET A 1 -0.68 -19.97 5.84
CA MET A 1 -0.65 -19.70 4.38
C MET A 1 -2.08 -19.39 3.94
N GLY A 2 -2.33 -18.20 3.40
CA GLY A 2 -3.65 -17.85 2.86
C GLY A 2 -3.94 -18.59 1.55
N ARG A 3 -5.19 -18.55 1.08
CA ARG A 3 -5.62 -19.19 -0.18
C ARG A 3 -4.88 -18.70 -1.43
N GLY A 4 -4.10 -17.61 -1.32
CA GLY A 4 -3.28 -17.05 -2.40
C GLY A 4 -1.84 -17.59 -2.50
N GLY A 5 -1.43 -18.58 -1.67
CA GLY A 5 -0.11 -19.21 -1.80
C GLY A 5 1.11 -18.32 -1.50
N GLY A 6 0.88 -17.08 -1.03
CA GLY A 6 1.91 -16.13 -0.61
C GLY A 6 2.23 -16.20 0.89
N ASN A 7 3.39 -15.65 1.26
CA ASN A 7 3.81 -15.46 2.65
C ASN A 7 3.19 -14.20 3.31
N LEU A 8 2.41 -13.43 2.56
CA LEU A 8 1.75 -12.22 3.02
C LEU A 8 0.27 -12.47 3.35
N PRO A 9 -0.37 -11.62 4.18
CA PRO A 9 -1.82 -11.61 4.38
C PRO A 9 -2.58 -11.57 3.04
N ASN A 10 -3.82 -12.08 3.04
CA ASN A 10 -4.64 -12.09 1.82
C ASN A 10 -4.80 -10.66 1.28
N GLY A 11 -4.70 -10.49 -0.04
CA GLY A 11 -4.77 -9.18 -0.69
C GLY A 11 -3.46 -8.38 -0.71
N GLN A 12 -2.40 -8.86 -0.06
CA GLN A 12 -1.07 -8.22 -0.06
C GLN A 12 -0.06 -8.89 -1.02
N ALA A 13 -0.46 -9.98 -1.67
CA ALA A 13 0.34 -10.68 -2.68
C ALA A 13 -0.33 -10.59 -4.06
N GLY A 14 0.36 -11.01 -5.12
CA GLY A 14 -0.17 -11.03 -6.50
C GLY A 14 -1.40 -11.95 -6.68
N GLY A 15 -1.72 -12.77 -5.67
CA GLY A 15 -2.92 -13.61 -5.67
C GLY A 15 -2.91 -14.58 -6.84
N PHE A 16 -4.02 -14.63 -7.59
CA PHE A 16 -4.11 -15.53 -8.75
C PHE A 16 -3.24 -15.11 -9.94
N LEU A 17 -2.75 -13.87 -9.97
CA LEU A 17 -1.78 -13.43 -10.98
C LEU A 17 -0.41 -14.09 -10.76
N GLY A 18 -0.17 -14.61 -9.55
CA GLY A 18 1.03 -15.35 -9.19
C GLY A 18 2.14 -14.46 -8.63
N LYS A 19 3.21 -15.13 -8.17
CA LYS A 19 4.34 -14.50 -7.45
C LYS A 19 5.11 -13.46 -8.27
N ALA A 20 4.97 -13.45 -9.59
CA ALA A 20 5.59 -12.43 -10.43
C ALA A 20 5.03 -11.03 -10.22
N HIS A 21 3.83 -10.95 -9.63
CA HIS A 21 3.15 -9.72 -9.29
C HIS A 21 3.13 -9.45 -7.78
N ASP A 22 3.90 -10.20 -6.99
CA ASP A 22 4.05 -9.91 -5.56
C ASP A 22 4.76 -8.55 -5.38
N PRO A 23 4.31 -7.72 -4.43
CA PRO A 23 4.97 -6.46 -4.17
C PRO A 23 6.33 -6.69 -3.50
N PHE A 24 7.23 -5.72 -3.67
CA PHE A 24 8.40 -5.62 -2.80
C PHE A 24 7.97 -5.19 -1.40
N ALA A 25 8.08 -6.09 -0.42
CA ALA A 25 7.78 -5.78 0.97
C ALA A 25 9.02 -5.18 1.65
N LEU A 26 8.91 -3.93 2.13
CA LEU A 26 10.04 -3.22 2.74
C LEU A 26 10.62 -3.93 3.97
N MET A 27 9.76 -4.53 4.81
CA MET A 27 10.14 -5.28 6.01
C MET A 27 11.13 -4.57 6.95
N ALA A 28 11.12 -3.23 6.93
CA ALA A 28 11.97 -2.37 7.77
C ALA A 28 11.17 -1.15 8.25
N ASP A 29 11.71 -0.46 9.25
CA ASP A 29 11.11 0.74 9.83
C ASP A 29 11.89 1.99 9.39
N PRO A 30 11.35 2.82 8.48
CA PRO A 30 12.02 4.02 7.99
C PRO A 30 12.19 5.13 9.04
N SER A 31 11.58 5.01 10.22
CA SER A 31 11.82 5.98 11.30
C SER A 31 13.04 5.67 12.16
N LYS A 32 13.72 4.54 11.95
CA LYS A 32 14.92 4.19 12.72
C LYS A 32 16.17 4.88 12.14
N PRO A 33 17.13 5.33 12.97
CA PRO A 33 18.35 5.99 12.51
C PRO A 33 19.22 5.12 11.60
N ASP A 34 19.18 3.81 11.80
CA ASP A 34 19.93 2.79 11.06
C ASP A 34 19.11 2.15 9.93
N PHE A 35 18.02 2.79 9.51
CA PHE A 35 17.15 2.29 8.45
C PHE A 35 17.96 1.93 7.20
N LYS A 36 17.84 0.67 6.81
CA LYS A 36 18.38 0.11 5.58
C LYS A 36 17.31 -0.77 4.96
N VAL A 37 17.24 -0.74 3.64
CA VAL A 37 16.36 -1.64 2.89
C VAL A 37 16.97 -3.04 2.95
N PRO A 38 16.28 -4.04 3.50
CA PRO A 38 16.72 -5.43 3.46
C PRO A 38 16.97 -5.86 2.01
N ASP A 39 18.04 -6.61 1.77
CA ASP A 39 18.40 -7.19 0.48
C ASP A 39 18.71 -6.22 -0.69
N LEU A 40 18.59 -4.90 -0.52
CA LEU A 40 18.95 -3.93 -1.57
C LEU A 40 20.46 -3.67 -1.67
N LEU A 41 21.19 -3.92 -0.59
CA LEU A 41 22.63 -3.73 -0.51
C LEU A 41 23.33 -5.09 -0.72
N PRO A 42 24.27 -5.20 -1.67
CA PRO A 42 25.23 -6.31 -1.66
C PRO A 42 25.91 -6.36 -0.28
N PRO A 43 26.20 -7.54 0.27
CA PRO A 43 27.13 -7.63 1.39
C PRO A 43 28.41 -6.86 1.02
N SER A 44 29.00 -6.12 1.98
CA SER A 44 30.22 -5.31 1.78
C SER A 44 31.35 -6.09 1.09
N ASP A 45 31.35 -7.42 1.27
CA ASP A 45 32.37 -8.35 0.82
C ASP A 45 32.14 -8.86 -0.62
N ILE A 46 31.04 -8.44 -1.26
CA ILE A 46 30.70 -8.80 -2.64
C ILE A 46 30.71 -7.54 -3.50
N GLY A 47 31.89 -7.20 -4.03
CA GLY A 47 32.02 -6.12 -5.01
C GLY A 47 31.10 -6.32 -6.23
N GLN A 48 30.68 -5.21 -6.86
CA GLN A 48 29.75 -5.21 -8.00
C GLN A 48 30.16 -6.18 -9.12
N VAL A 49 31.47 -6.29 -9.40
CA VAL A 49 32.05 -7.22 -10.39
C VAL A 49 31.70 -8.69 -10.08
N ARG A 50 31.66 -9.07 -8.80
CA ARG A 50 31.37 -10.45 -8.38
C ARG A 50 29.87 -10.76 -8.47
N LEU A 51 29.01 -9.76 -8.24
CA LEU A 51 27.56 -9.85 -8.49
C LEU A 51 27.25 -10.00 -9.97
N GLU A 52 27.85 -9.17 -10.83
CA GLU A 52 27.69 -9.27 -12.28
C GLU A 52 28.21 -10.60 -12.82
N ARG A 53 29.34 -11.10 -12.30
CA ARG A 53 29.86 -12.43 -12.68
C ARG A 53 28.91 -13.55 -12.29
N ARG A 54 28.29 -13.48 -11.10
CA ARG A 54 27.26 -14.45 -10.67
C ARG A 54 26.01 -14.38 -11.54
N ARG A 55 25.56 -13.17 -11.91
CA ARG A 55 24.46 -12.99 -12.86
C ARG A 55 24.78 -13.63 -14.20
N ARG A 56 25.94 -13.32 -14.81
CA ARG A 56 26.35 -13.92 -16.09
C ARG A 56 26.48 -15.43 -16.03
N LEU A 57 27.02 -15.98 -14.93
CA LEU A 57 27.10 -17.43 -14.74
C LEU A 57 25.71 -18.07 -14.63
N ARG A 58 24.80 -17.43 -13.91
CA ARG A 58 23.40 -17.86 -13.86
C ARG A 58 22.76 -17.78 -15.23
N ASP A 59 22.89 -16.66 -15.96
CA ASP A 59 22.32 -16.50 -17.31
C ASP A 59 22.82 -17.64 -18.24
N ILE A 60 24.10 -18.04 -18.15
CA ILE A 60 24.65 -19.18 -18.90
C ILE A 60 23.99 -20.51 -18.50
N VAL A 61 23.83 -20.76 -17.19
CA VAL A 61 23.15 -21.97 -16.69
C VAL A 61 21.68 -21.97 -17.12
N ASP A 62 20.96 -20.86 -16.95
CA ASP A 62 19.55 -20.72 -17.31
C ASP A 62 19.35 -20.86 -18.82
N GLN A 63 20.26 -20.35 -19.65
CA GLN A 63 20.24 -20.57 -21.10
C GLN A 63 20.44 -22.05 -21.46
N THR A 64 21.30 -22.76 -20.71
CA THR A 64 21.56 -24.19 -20.88
C THR A 64 20.35 -25.03 -20.43
N VAL A 65 19.69 -24.64 -19.35
CA VAL A 65 18.49 -25.30 -18.80
C VAL A 65 17.24 -25.00 -19.63
N LYS A 66 17.07 -23.78 -20.18
CA LYS A 66 15.98 -23.45 -21.12
C LYS A 66 15.97 -24.33 -22.37
N ASN A 67 17.14 -24.81 -22.79
CA ASN A 67 17.25 -25.77 -23.90
C ASN A 67 16.82 -27.19 -23.52
N PHE A 68 16.71 -27.50 -22.22
CA PHE A 68 16.34 -28.83 -21.70
C PHE A 68 14.93 -28.89 -21.09
N GLU A 69 14.47 -27.86 -20.39
CA GLU A 69 13.15 -27.83 -19.72
C GLU A 69 12.56 -26.41 -19.70
N ALA A 70 11.84 -26.02 -20.76
CA ALA A 70 11.09 -24.77 -20.80
C ALA A 70 9.75 -24.90 -20.05
N THR A 71 9.78 -24.94 -18.71
CA THR A 71 8.56 -24.88 -17.89
C THR A 71 8.17 -23.42 -17.59
N GLU A 72 6.86 -23.17 -17.49
CA GLU A 72 6.29 -21.85 -17.16
C GLU A 72 6.79 -21.32 -15.80
N ASN A 73 7.00 -22.23 -14.84
CA ASN A 73 7.58 -21.93 -13.52
C ASN A 73 9.01 -21.39 -13.60
N ALA A 74 9.84 -21.89 -14.53
CA ALA A 74 11.21 -21.42 -14.70
C ALA A 74 11.25 -19.97 -15.23
N LYS A 75 10.34 -19.59 -16.12
CA LYS A 75 10.22 -18.20 -16.61
C LYS A 75 9.81 -17.24 -15.49
N LEU A 76 8.86 -17.62 -14.64
CA LEU A 76 8.41 -16.81 -13.51
C LEU A 76 9.51 -16.58 -12.47
N LEU A 77 10.35 -17.59 -12.21
CA LEU A 77 11.54 -17.47 -11.34
C LEU A 77 12.62 -16.55 -11.93
N ASP A 78 12.74 -16.51 -13.26
CA ASP A 78 13.68 -15.68 -14.00
C ASP A 78 13.29 -14.19 -13.94
N ASP A 79 12.03 -13.89 -14.24
CA ASP A 79 11.50 -12.51 -14.22
C ASP A 79 11.54 -11.89 -12.81
N ASN A 80 11.26 -12.70 -11.78
CA ASN A 80 11.40 -12.29 -10.38
C ASN A 80 12.83 -11.93 -10.02
N PHE A 81 13.78 -12.76 -10.45
CA PHE A 81 15.19 -12.50 -10.19
C PHE A 81 15.69 -11.25 -10.90
N HIS A 82 15.34 -11.06 -12.19
CA HIS A 82 15.76 -9.87 -12.92
C HIS A 82 15.16 -8.58 -12.34
N SER A 83 13.90 -8.63 -11.90
CA SER A 83 13.24 -7.47 -11.28
C SER A 83 13.86 -7.12 -9.93
N ALA A 84 14.12 -8.11 -9.07
CA ALA A 84 14.82 -7.92 -7.80
C ALA A 84 16.26 -7.41 -8.04
N PHE A 85 17.01 -8.02 -8.95
CA PHE A 85 18.38 -7.61 -9.28
C PHE A 85 18.44 -6.17 -9.81
N ARG A 86 17.51 -5.77 -10.68
CA ARG A 86 17.40 -4.40 -11.17
C ARG A 86 17.12 -3.42 -10.04
N MET A 87 16.24 -3.78 -9.09
CA MET A 87 15.97 -2.94 -7.93
C MET A 87 17.23 -2.77 -7.05
N MET A 88 17.94 -3.87 -6.77
CA MET A 88 19.17 -3.86 -5.95
C MET A 88 20.34 -3.09 -6.57
N THR A 89 20.45 -3.10 -7.90
CA THR A 89 21.57 -2.48 -8.64
C THR A 89 21.27 -1.08 -9.14
N SER A 90 20.01 -0.64 -9.12
CA SER A 90 19.60 0.68 -9.56
C SER A 90 20.01 1.76 -8.56
N THR A 91 20.79 2.73 -9.02
CA THR A 91 21.09 3.95 -8.25
C THR A 91 19.79 4.68 -7.90
N ALA A 92 18.87 4.86 -8.85
CA ALA A 92 17.59 5.53 -8.62
C ALA A 92 16.76 4.84 -7.52
N ALA A 93 16.77 3.50 -7.46
CA ALA A 93 16.08 2.78 -6.39
C ALA A 93 16.72 3.07 -5.03
N ARG A 94 18.05 2.99 -4.92
CA ARG A 94 18.77 3.31 -3.66
C ARG A 94 18.51 4.73 -3.20
N GLU A 95 18.53 5.68 -4.12
CA GLU A 95 18.26 7.08 -3.80
C GLU A 95 16.82 7.30 -3.34
N ALA A 96 15.83 6.63 -3.95
CA ALA A 96 14.45 6.74 -3.53
C ALA A 96 14.24 6.29 -2.08
N PHE A 97 14.93 5.23 -1.64
CA PHE A 97 14.87 4.72 -0.27
C PHE A 97 15.73 5.50 0.74
N ASP A 98 16.62 6.38 0.30
CA ASP A 98 17.51 7.13 1.18
C ASP A 98 16.82 8.37 1.77
N LEU A 99 16.21 8.21 2.94
CA LEU A 99 15.57 9.30 3.68
C LEU A 99 16.57 10.29 4.29
N SER A 100 17.87 9.96 4.35
CA SER A 100 18.88 10.92 4.84
C SER A 100 19.08 12.11 3.89
N LYS A 101 18.63 11.97 2.63
CA LYS A 101 18.63 13.05 1.63
C LYS A 101 17.50 14.06 1.83
N GLU A 102 16.56 13.80 2.73
CA GLU A 102 15.48 14.74 3.05
C GLU A 102 15.92 15.67 4.19
N PRO A 103 15.64 16.98 4.10
CA PRO A 103 15.85 17.88 5.24
C PRO A 103 15.09 17.40 6.47
N THR A 104 15.68 17.57 7.65
CA THR A 104 15.06 17.16 8.93
C THR A 104 13.66 17.74 9.11
N GLU A 105 13.46 19.01 8.76
CA GLU A 105 12.16 19.69 8.85
C GLU A 105 11.06 19.01 8.02
N ILE A 106 11.42 18.44 6.85
CA ILE A 106 10.48 17.66 6.03
C ILE A 106 10.12 16.38 6.76
N ARG A 107 11.12 15.67 7.29
CA ARG A 107 10.89 14.42 8.03
C ARG A 107 10.03 14.66 9.29
N GLU A 108 10.26 15.76 9.99
CA GLU A 108 9.49 16.14 11.19
C GLU A 108 8.04 16.49 10.86
N ARG A 109 7.78 17.14 9.73
CA ARG A 109 6.43 17.47 9.27
C ARG A 109 5.56 16.24 9.07
N TYR A 110 6.11 15.18 8.50
CA TYR A 110 5.43 13.88 8.39
C TYR A 110 5.30 13.15 9.73
N GLY A 111 6.10 13.54 10.73
CA GLY A 111 6.25 12.88 12.01
C GLY A 111 7.38 11.84 12.00
N MET A 112 8.22 11.88 13.05
CA MET A 112 9.34 10.95 13.27
C MET A 112 8.88 9.58 13.82
N ASN A 113 7.81 9.06 13.26
CA ASN A 113 7.24 7.75 13.56
C ASN A 113 7.16 6.93 12.27
N ARG A 114 6.94 5.62 12.42
CA ARG A 114 6.94 4.69 11.29
C ARG A 114 5.97 5.11 10.17
N PHE A 115 4.73 5.45 10.51
CA PHE A 115 3.72 5.80 9.51
C PHE A 115 4.11 7.08 8.74
N GLY A 116 4.52 8.13 9.44
CA GLY A 116 5.03 9.36 8.85
C GLY A 116 6.18 9.14 7.89
N GLN A 117 7.18 8.37 8.33
CA GLN A 117 8.35 8.10 7.49
C GLN A 117 8.02 7.14 6.33
N CYS A 118 7.03 6.25 6.46
CA CYS A 118 6.49 5.47 5.34
C CYS A 118 5.78 6.36 4.31
N CYS A 119 5.00 7.35 4.75
CA CYS A 119 4.37 8.33 3.86
C CYS A 119 5.41 9.16 3.09
N LEU A 120 6.46 9.64 3.77
CA LEU A 120 7.56 10.34 3.14
C LEU A 120 8.29 9.46 2.11
N LEU A 121 8.57 8.21 2.48
CA LEU A 121 9.17 7.25 1.57
C LEU A 121 8.28 6.98 0.36
N ALA A 122 6.97 6.86 0.55
CA ALA A 122 6.02 6.69 -0.55
C ALA A 122 6.07 7.85 -1.54
N ARG A 123 6.13 9.10 -1.05
CA ARG A 123 6.34 10.27 -1.91
C ARG A 123 7.60 10.14 -2.74
N ARG A 124 8.75 9.78 -2.12
CA ARG A 124 10.02 9.60 -2.85
C ARG A 124 9.96 8.48 -3.88
N LEU A 125 9.28 7.38 -3.57
CA LEU A 125 9.06 6.28 -4.50
C LEU A 125 8.22 6.73 -5.71
N ILE A 126 7.15 7.49 -5.48
CA ILE A 126 6.31 8.07 -6.54
C ILE A 126 7.12 9.02 -7.42
N GLU A 127 7.93 9.90 -6.79
CA GLU A 127 8.83 10.83 -7.48
C GLU A 127 9.88 10.10 -8.34
N ALA A 128 10.37 8.95 -7.86
CA ALA A 128 11.27 8.06 -8.60
C ALA A 128 10.55 7.18 -9.65
N GLY A 129 9.23 7.32 -9.82
CA GLY A 129 8.45 6.66 -10.86
C GLY A 129 7.74 5.36 -10.46
N VAL A 130 7.72 5.01 -9.17
CA VAL A 130 6.93 3.87 -8.68
C VAL A 130 5.44 4.16 -8.87
N ARG A 131 4.73 3.24 -9.52
CA ARG A 131 3.33 3.46 -9.96
C ARG A 131 2.27 2.98 -8.96
N PHE A 132 2.67 2.21 -7.96
CA PHE A 132 1.77 1.68 -6.93
C PHE A 132 2.55 1.50 -5.63
N VAL A 133 2.07 2.12 -4.55
CA VAL A 133 2.68 2.04 -3.22
C VAL A 133 1.57 1.77 -2.22
N THR A 134 1.75 0.74 -1.39
CA THR A 134 0.85 0.43 -0.28
C THR A 134 1.53 0.81 1.02
N ILE A 135 0.81 1.55 1.86
CA ILE A 135 1.25 1.89 3.21
C ILE A 135 0.29 1.25 4.20
N ASN A 136 0.80 0.36 5.04
CA ASN A 136 0.07 -0.14 6.20
C ASN A 136 0.34 0.82 7.36
N THR A 137 -0.71 1.39 7.97
CA THR A 137 -0.54 2.29 9.12
C THR A 137 0.12 1.57 10.29
N PHE A 138 -0.26 0.32 10.53
CA PHE A 138 0.26 -0.54 11.59
C PHE A 138 0.55 -1.94 11.04
N LEU A 139 1.55 -2.64 11.60
CA LEU A 139 1.87 -4.02 11.20
C LEU A 139 1.15 -5.06 12.06
N THR A 140 0.87 -4.73 13.30
CA THR A 140 0.12 -5.54 14.26
C THR A 140 -0.86 -4.63 14.97
N VAL A 141 -1.92 -5.22 15.54
CA VAL A 141 -2.90 -4.51 16.39
C VAL A 141 -2.76 -4.86 17.86
N PHE A 142 -1.90 -5.83 18.19
CA PHE A 142 -1.69 -6.33 19.55
C PHE A 142 -0.49 -5.65 20.19
N ASP A 143 -0.68 -5.20 21.44
CA ASP A 143 0.34 -4.56 22.28
C ASP A 143 0.99 -3.31 21.66
N GLU A 144 0.30 -2.69 20.71
CA GLU A 144 0.66 -1.43 20.05
C GLU A 144 -0.51 -0.44 20.10
N ILE A 145 -0.20 0.86 20.07
CA ILE A 145 -1.22 1.90 19.91
C ILE A 145 -1.60 1.99 18.43
N THR A 146 -2.85 1.62 18.12
CA THR A 146 -3.38 1.44 16.76
C THR A 146 -4.83 1.91 16.61
N TRP A 147 -5.44 1.71 15.43
CA TRP A 147 -6.86 1.95 15.20
C TRP A 147 -7.79 1.06 16.05
N ASP A 148 -7.29 -0.02 16.65
CA ASP A 148 -8.07 -0.94 17.48
C ASP A 148 -8.31 -0.36 18.87
N ILE A 149 -9.44 0.35 19.00
CA ILE A 149 -9.81 1.12 20.18
C ILE A 149 -10.70 0.36 21.16
N HIS A 150 -10.30 -0.87 21.54
CA HIS A 150 -11.12 -1.76 22.38
C HIS A 150 -11.05 -1.47 23.90
N GLY A 151 -10.45 -0.34 24.29
CA GLY A 151 -10.66 0.28 25.60
C GLY A 151 -9.48 0.19 26.56
N SER A 152 -8.81 -0.96 26.62
CA SER A 152 -7.59 -1.13 27.42
C SER A 152 -6.66 -2.19 26.82
N LYS A 153 -5.47 -2.34 27.40
CA LYS A 153 -4.45 -3.31 26.96
C LYS A 153 -5.08 -4.70 26.77
N PRO A 154 -4.80 -5.39 25.65
CA PRO A 154 -3.72 -5.13 24.69
C PRO A 154 -4.05 -4.10 23.58
N PHE A 155 -5.19 -3.42 23.67
CA PHE A 155 -5.70 -2.52 22.65
C PHE A 155 -5.67 -1.04 23.07
N THR A 156 -5.94 -0.17 22.11
CA THR A 156 -5.89 1.29 22.29
C THR A 156 -7.09 1.79 23.10
N SER A 157 -6.85 2.75 23.98
CA SER A 157 -7.93 3.46 24.66
C SER A 157 -8.52 4.55 23.76
N ILE A 158 -9.72 5.03 24.07
CA ILE A 158 -10.31 6.19 23.36
C ILE A 158 -9.39 7.43 23.45
N ASP A 159 -8.72 7.64 24.58
CA ASP A 159 -7.75 8.72 24.73
C ASP A 159 -6.50 8.52 23.86
N GLY A 160 -6.00 7.29 23.74
CA GLY A 160 -4.88 6.96 22.84
C GLY A 160 -5.24 7.23 21.38
N MET A 161 -6.47 6.93 20.99
CA MET A 161 -6.98 7.27 19.66
C MET A 161 -6.96 8.78 19.39
N LYS A 162 -7.51 9.55 20.32
CA LYS A 162 -7.63 11.02 20.21
C LYS A 162 -6.27 11.72 20.24
N ASN A 163 -5.38 11.29 21.13
CA ASN A 163 -4.17 12.05 21.45
C ASN A 163 -2.92 11.52 20.72
N ILE A 164 -2.98 10.31 20.15
CA ILE A 164 -1.82 9.65 19.53
C ILE A 164 -2.13 9.23 18.10
N VAL A 165 -3.11 8.33 17.90
CA VAL A 165 -3.35 7.71 16.58
C VAL A 165 -3.87 8.72 15.57
N ALA A 166 -4.93 9.46 15.90
CA ALA A 166 -5.52 10.42 14.97
C ALA A 166 -4.55 11.58 14.64
N PRO A 167 -3.85 12.22 15.60
CA PRO A 167 -2.86 13.25 15.29
C PRO A 167 -1.67 12.73 14.48
N MET A 168 -1.17 11.52 14.79
CA MET A 168 -0.09 10.88 14.03
C MET A 168 -0.50 10.66 12.58
N TYR A 169 -1.72 10.14 12.37
CA TYR A 169 -2.23 9.89 11.04
C TYR A 169 -2.46 11.20 10.27
N ASP A 170 -3.13 12.16 10.89
CA ASP A 170 -3.46 13.45 10.28
C ASP A 170 -2.20 14.20 9.81
N ALA A 171 -1.17 14.27 10.66
CA ALA A 171 0.11 14.89 10.31
C ALA A 171 0.78 14.22 9.09
N ALA A 172 0.86 12.88 9.10
CA ALA A 172 1.52 12.14 8.03
C ALA A 172 0.72 12.19 6.70
N TYR A 173 -0.60 12.00 6.76
CA TYR A 173 -1.45 11.98 5.58
C TYR A 173 -1.56 13.36 4.95
N SER A 174 -1.82 14.40 5.74
CA SER A 174 -1.88 15.78 5.22
C SER A 174 -0.54 16.23 4.63
N ALA A 175 0.58 15.89 5.28
CA ALA A 175 1.92 16.17 4.74
C ALA A 175 2.15 15.47 3.39
N LEU A 176 1.72 14.22 3.23
CA LEU A 176 1.81 13.50 1.95
C LEU A 176 1.01 14.20 0.85
N ILE A 177 -0.24 14.57 1.12
CA ILE A 177 -1.09 15.26 0.14
C ILE A 177 -0.47 16.60 -0.25
N GLN A 178 -0.03 17.39 0.73
CA GLN A 178 0.58 18.70 0.49
C GLN A 178 1.89 18.58 -0.31
N ASP A 179 2.77 17.64 0.04
CA ASP A 179 4.06 17.48 -0.64
C ASP A 179 3.87 16.95 -2.08
N LEU A 180 2.87 16.09 -2.31
CA LEU A 180 2.49 15.70 -3.68
C LEU A 180 1.91 16.88 -4.46
N PHE A 181 1.14 17.76 -3.82
CA PHE A 181 0.59 18.96 -4.45
C PHE A 181 1.70 19.95 -4.82
N ASP A 182 2.57 20.31 -3.85
CA ASP A 182 3.67 21.27 -4.02
C ASP A 182 4.65 20.85 -5.13
N ARG A 183 4.78 19.53 -5.35
CA ARG A 183 5.63 18.94 -6.40
C ARG A 183 4.93 18.72 -7.74
N GLY A 184 3.65 19.09 -7.87
CA GLY A 184 2.85 18.83 -9.07
C GLY A 184 2.66 17.34 -9.37
N LEU A 185 2.71 16.50 -8.34
CA LEU A 185 2.53 15.05 -8.45
C LEU A 185 1.10 14.60 -8.13
N LEU A 186 0.33 15.41 -7.40
CA LEU A 186 -1.01 15.04 -6.94
C LEU A 186 -1.99 14.82 -8.09
N ASP A 187 -1.94 15.65 -9.14
CA ASP A 187 -2.85 15.52 -10.30
C ASP A 187 -2.73 14.17 -11.02
N LYS A 188 -1.53 13.56 -10.98
CA LYS A 188 -1.23 12.27 -11.62
C LYS A 188 -1.15 11.10 -10.64
N THR A 189 -1.48 11.34 -9.37
CA THR A 189 -1.38 10.33 -8.30
C THR A 189 -2.68 10.29 -7.51
N LEU A 190 -3.40 9.19 -7.59
CA LEU A 190 -4.53 8.92 -6.71
C LEU A 190 -4.02 8.40 -5.36
N VAL A 191 -4.30 9.13 -4.29
CA VAL A 191 -4.05 8.70 -2.91
C VAL A 191 -5.35 8.21 -2.31
N CYS A 192 -5.39 6.92 -1.97
CA CYS A 192 -6.59 6.28 -1.39
C CYS A 192 -6.36 5.96 0.09
N ASN A 193 -7.21 6.49 0.97
CA ASN A 193 -7.36 5.91 2.30
C ASN A 193 -8.52 4.92 2.29
N LEU A 194 -8.20 3.64 2.47
CA LEU A 194 -9.15 2.55 2.46
C LEU A 194 -9.25 1.94 3.86
N ALA A 195 -10.47 1.52 4.20
CA ALA A 195 -10.79 0.84 5.45
C ALA A 195 -11.77 -0.31 5.17
N GLU A 196 -11.83 -1.26 6.09
CA GLU A 196 -12.73 -2.43 6.00
C GLU A 196 -13.93 -2.34 6.94
N PHE A 197 -13.82 -1.57 8.02
CA PHE A 197 -14.89 -1.34 8.99
C PHE A 197 -14.67 -0.06 9.79
N GLY A 198 -15.73 0.40 10.44
CA GLY A 198 -15.72 1.51 11.38
C GLY A 198 -15.73 0.99 12.81
N ARG A 199 -16.29 1.81 13.72
CA ARG A 199 -16.39 1.48 15.14
C ARG A 199 -17.82 1.63 15.61
N THR A 200 -18.27 0.78 16.54
CA THR A 200 -19.64 0.81 17.06
C THR A 200 -20.02 2.22 17.49
N PRO A 201 -21.25 2.71 17.24
CA PRO A 201 -21.66 4.06 17.68
C PRO A 201 -21.82 4.18 19.21
N ARG A 202 -21.49 3.13 19.96
CA ARG A 202 -21.56 3.04 21.42
C ARG A 202 -20.23 2.57 21.99
N VAL A 203 -19.94 3.03 23.20
CA VAL A 203 -18.81 2.57 24.00
C VAL A 203 -19.15 1.21 24.60
N ASN A 204 -18.22 0.26 24.49
CA ASN A 204 -18.36 -1.09 25.04
C ASN A 204 -18.04 -1.10 26.55
N PRO A 205 -18.36 -2.17 27.30
CA PRO A 205 -18.11 -2.24 28.75
C PRO A 205 -16.63 -2.11 29.16
N ALA A 206 -15.70 -2.34 28.23
CA ALA A 206 -14.26 -2.18 28.47
C ALA A 206 -13.76 -0.74 28.24
N GLY A 207 -14.65 0.21 27.91
CA GLY A 207 -14.29 1.61 27.65
C GLY A 207 -13.77 1.89 26.25
N GLY A 208 -14.01 0.98 25.30
CA GLY A 208 -13.61 1.07 23.89
C GLY A 208 -14.79 1.07 22.91
N ARG A 209 -14.54 0.78 21.62
CA ARG A 209 -15.56 0.60 20.58
C ARG A 209 -15.21 -0.61 19.70
N ASP A 210 -16.20 -1.46 19.44
CA ASP A 210 -16.01 -2.72 18.72
C ASP A 210 -16.00 -2.53 17.20
N HIS A 211 -15.68 -3.59 16.45
CA HIS A 211 -15.67 -3.57 14.98
C HIS A 211 -17.08 -3.37 14.44
N TRP A 212 -17.21 -2.48 13.46
CA TRP A 212 -18.51 -2.11 12.92
C TRP A 212 -18.49 -1.97 11.40
N PRO A 213 -18.69 -3.07 10.65
CA PRO A 213 -18.63 -3.06 9.19
C PRO A 213 -19.80 -2.31 8.53
N GLN A 214 -20.85 -1.98 9.29
CA GLN A 214 -22.06 -1.37 8.74
C GLN A 214 -21.83 0.07 8.27
N CYS A 215 -20.90 0.81 8.87
CA CYS A 215 -20.66 2.22 8.54
C CYS A 215 -19.20 2.60 8.77
N PHE A 216 -18.54 3.10 7.72
CA PHE A 216 -17.17 3.61 7.76
C PHE A 216 -16.92 4.58 6.61
N THR A 217 -15.81 5.31 6.69
CA THR A 217 -15.44 6.33 5.70
C THR A 217 -14.17 5.91 4.98
N THR A 218 -14.19 6.05 3.65
CA THR A 218 -12.99 6.05 2.81
C THR A 218 -12.85 7.43 2.17
N TYR A 219 -11.66 7.80 1.75
CA TYR A 219 -11.44 9.08 1.09
C TYR A 219 -10.29 9.01 0.10
N PHE A 220 -10.37 9.92 -0.88
CA PHE A 220 -9.48 9.99 -2.02
C PHE A 220 -8.95 11.40 -2.20
N ALA A 221 -7.72 11.53 -2.68
CA ALA A 221 -7.12 12.79 -3.07
C ALA A 221 -6.27 12.61 -4.34
N GLY A 222 -6.22 13.64 -5.18
CA GLY A 222 -5.46 13.61 -6.43
C GLY A 222 -6.07 12.70 -7.51
N GLY A 223 -5.31 12.44 -8.57
CA GLY A 223 -5.73 11.54 -9.66
C GLY A 223 -7.06 11.94 -10.33
N GLY A 224 -7.33 13.25 -10.42
CA GLY A 224 -8.56 13.81 -10.98
C GLY A 224 -9.73 13.95 -9.98
N VAL A 225 -9.57 13.51 -8.73
CA VAL A 225 -10.62 13.66 -7.70
C VAL A 225 -10.78 15.13 -7.31
N LYS A 226 -12.03 15.62 -7.32
CA LYS A 226 -12.44 16.93 -6.83
C LYS A 226 -12.49 16.93 -5.30
N GLY A 227 -11.48 17.54 -4.69
CA GLY A 227 -11.39 17.71 -3.23
C GLY A 227 -12.50 18.58 -2.62
N GLY A 228 -12.58 18.59 -1.29
CA GLY A 228 -13.55 19.39 -0.53
C GLY A 228 -15.00 18.87 -0.58
N ARG A 229 -15.17 17.58 -0.89
CA ARG A 229 -16.48 16.93 -1.02
C ARG A 229 -16.65 15.83 0.00
N ALA A 230 -17.84 15.76 0.59
CA ALA A 230 -18.34 14.60 1.32
C ALA A 230 -19.51 14.02 0.53
N ILE A 231 -19.50 12.71 0.31
CA ILE A 231 -20.52 12.00 -0.47
C ILE A 231 -21.19 11.00 0.46
N GLY A 232 -22.51 11.12 0.57
CA GLY A 232 -23.31 10.39 1.53
C GLY A 232 -23.13 10.88 2.96
N ALA A 233 -23.92 10.28 3.85
CA ALA A 233 -23.89 10.54 5.27
C ALA A 233 -24.35 9.32 6.06
N SER A 234 -23.84 9.16 7.28
CA SER A 234 -24.39 8.21 8.24
C SER A 234 -25.71 8.72 8.85
N ASP A 235 -26.40 7.84 9.58
CA ASP A 235 -27.39 8.26 10.55
C ASP A 235 -26.75 9.17 11.64
N PRO A 236 -27.55 9.86 12.46
CA PRO A 236 -27.04 10.80 13.46
C PRO A 236 -26.09 10.20 14.51
N ILE A 237 -26.06 8.87 14.66
CA ILE A 237 -25.19 8.18 15.62
C ILE A 237 -23.95 7.56 14.96
N GLY A 238 -23.85 7.56 13.63
CA GLY A 238 -22.76 6.90 12.89
C GLY A 238 -22.91 5.37 12.81
N GLY A 239 -24.11 4.85 12.96
CA GLY A 239 -24.40 3.41 12.99
C GLY A 239 -24.59 2.79 11.62
N VAL A 240 -25.25 3.47 10.69
CA VAL A 240 -25.47 2.99 9.31
C VAL A 240 -25.44 4.16 8.32
N PRO A 241 -25.14 3.93 7.03
CA PRO A 241 -25.38 4.91 5.99
C PRO A 241 -26.86 5.29 5.93
N ALA A 242 -27.16 6.58 5.96
CA ALA A 242 -28.52 7.14 5.85
C ALA A 242 -28.74 7.86 4.53
N ASP A 243 -27.69 8.42 3.93
CA ASP A 243 -27.74 9.08 2.63
C ASP A 243 -26.59 8.59 1.74
N ARG A 244 -26.90 8.42 0.44
CA ARG A 244 -26.00 7.97 -0.63
C ARG A 244 -24.92 6.96 -0.15
N PRO A 245 -25.30 5.74 0.28
CA PRO A 245 -24.33 4.72 0.62
C PRO A 245 -23.46 4.39 -0.59
N ALA A 246 -22.18 4.11 -0.34
CA ALA A 246 -21.26 3.55 -1.31
C ALA A 246 -20.78 2.18 -0.82
N ASP A 247 -20.81 1.18 -1.69
CA ASP A 247 -20.31 -0.15 -1.37
C ASP A 247 -18.88 -0.38 -1.86
N PRO A 248 -18.17 -1.42 -1.38
CA PRO A 248 -16.79 -1.69 -1.77
C PRO A 248 -16.58 -1.84 -3.29
N GLY A 249 -17.60 -2.29 -4.04
CA GLY A 249 -17.52 -2.40 -5.49
C GLY A 249 -17.41 -1.03 -6.17
N GLU A 250 -18.16 -0.03 -5.69
CA GLU A 250 -18.05 1.36 -6.17
C GLU A 250 -16.69 1.99 -5.83
N VAL A 251 -16.12 1.66 -4.66
CA VAL A 251 -14.76 2.10 -4.25
C VAL A 251 -13.70 1.56 -5.21
N VAL A 252 -13.73 0.26 -5.52
CA VAL A 252 -12.79 -0.36 -6.47
C VAL A 252 -12.98 0.21 -7.89
N ALA A 253 -14.23 0.37 -8.33
CA ALA A 253 -14.54 0.97 -9.62
C ALA A 253 -14.04 2.41 -9.73
N THR A 254 -14.11 3.20 -8.66
CA THR A 254 -13.57 4.57 -8.60
C THR A 254 -12.06 4.58 -8.80
N ILE A 255 -11.33 3.67 -8.14
CA ILE A 255 -9.87 3.55 -8.31
C ILE A 255 -9.51 3.19 -9.75
N PHE A 256 -10.15 2.17 -10.32
CA PHE A 256 -9.89 1.75 -11.70
C PHE A 256 -10.30 2.77 -12.74
N HIS A 257 -11.37 3.53 -12.49
CA HIS A 257 -11.76 4.65 -13.32
C HIS A 257 -10.68 5.74 -13.33
N SER A 258 -10.15 6.12 -12.17
CA SER A 258 -9.05 7.10 -12.05
C SER A 258 -7.77 6.64 -12.75
N LEU A 259 -7.51 5.32 -12.77
CA LEU A 259 -6.41 4.71 -13.54
C LEU A 259 -6.67 4.65 -15.06
N GLY A 260 -7.85 5.04 -15.52
CA GLY A 260 -8.23 5.05 -16.94
C GLY A 260 -8.63 3.68 -17.49
N PHE A 261 -8.97 2.71 -16.63
CA PHE A 261 -9.44 1.40 -17.09
C PHE A 261 -10.90 1.43 -17.53
N ASN A 262 -11.20 0.64 -18.56
CA ASN A 262 -12.58 0.32 -18.89
C ASN A 262 -13.11 -0.72 -17.89
N LEU A 263 -14.11 -0.33 -17.10
CA LEU A 263 -14.67 -1.15 -16.02
C LEU A 263 -15.33 -2.45 -16.50
N GLU A 264 -15.74 -2.51 -17.77
CA GLU A 264 -16.33 -3.72 -18.37
C GLU A 264 -15.27 -4.76 -18.82
N ASN A 265 -13.99 -4.43 -18.67
CA ASN A 265 -12.91 -5.34 -19.03
C ASN A 265 -12.83 -6.55 -18.09
N HIS A 266 -12.20 -7.61 -18.60
CA HIS A 266 -11.96 -8.84 -17.85
C HIS A 266 -10.46 -9.14 -17.82
N LEU A 267 -10.00 -9.64 -16.68
CA LEU A 267 -8.67 -10.22 -16.49
C LEU A 267 -8.69 -11.71 -16.82
N PRO A 268 -7.56 -12.29 -17.27
CA PRO A 268 -7.41 -13.74 -17.35
C PRO A 268 -7.37 -14.29 -15.92
N GLY A 269 -8.48 -14.85 -15.46
CA GLY A 269 -8.56 -15.50 -14.16
C GLY A 269 -7.91 -16.89 -14.16
N PRO A 270 -7.96 -17.58 -13.01
CA PRO A 270 -7.43 -18.94 -12.88
C PRO A 270 -7.93 -19.87 -13.99
N ALA A 271 -7.02 -20.64 -14.58
CA ALA A 271 -7.30 -21.55 -15.70
C ALA A 271 -7.92 -20.87 -16.94
N GLY A 272 -7.67 -19.57 -17.14
CA GLY A 272 -8.17 -18.81 -18.29
C GLY A 272 -9.63 -18.39 -18.19
N ARG A 273 -10.30 -18.62 -17.05
CA ARG A 273 -11.67 -18.14 -16.83
C ARG A 273 -11.68 -16.61 -16.76
N PRO A 274 -12.47 -15.89 -17.57
CA PRO A 274 -12.58 -14.44 -17.45
C PRO A 274 -12.99 -14.03 -16.05
N PHE A 275 -12.25 -13.11 -15.46
CA PHE A 275 -12.54 -12.51 -14.16
C PHE A 275 -12.86 -11.03 -14.38
N PRO A 276 -14.08 -10.56 -14.05
CA PRO A 276 -14.44 -9.17 -14.30
C PRO A 276 -13.55 -8.23 -13.48
N LEU A 277 -13.16 -7.10 -14.07
CA LEU A 277 -12.28 -6.13 -13.39
C LEU A 277 -12.98 -5.55 -12.15
N VAL A 278 -14.28 -5.28 -12.24
CA VAL A 278 -15.17 -4.93 -11.13
C VAL A 278 -16.44 -5.75 -11.19
N ASP A 279 -17.15 -5.87 -10.07
CA ASP A 279 -18.45 -6.56 -10.04
C ASP A 279 -19.42 -5.93 -11.05
N PHE A 280 -20.20 -6.77 -11.74
CA PHE A 280 -21.11 -6.32 -12.80
C PHE A 280 -22.08 -5.23 -12.31
N GLY A 281 -22.20 -4.17 -13.12
CA GLY A 281 -23.07 -3.03 -12.82
C GLY A 281 -22.50 -2.05 -11.80
N LYS A 282 -21.32 -2.31 -11.20
CA LYS A 282 -20.63 -1.33 -10.35
C LYS A 282 -19.98 -0.25 -11.21
N ARG A 283 -20.10 0.98 -10.74
CA ARG A 283 -19.58 2.18 -11.40
C ARG A 283 -18.79 3.01 -10.41
N GLU A 284 -17.96 3.87 -10.95
CA GLU A 284 -17.27 4.91 -10.20
C GLU A 284 -18.25 5.79 -9.42
N ILE A 285 -17.83 6.28 -8.25
CA ILE A 285 -18.53 7.31 -7.50
C ILE A 285 -18.36 8.62 -8.27
N ARG A 286 -19.29 8.91 -9.18
CA ARG A 286 -19.20 10.01 -10.15
C ARG A 286 -19.09 11.38 -9.50
N GLU A 287 -19.63 11.54 -8.31
CA GLU A 287 -19.62 12.79 -7.56
C GLU A 287 -18.20 13.26 -7.16
N LEU A 288 -17.22 12.35 -7.21
CA LEU A 288 -15.79 12.63 -7.01
C LEU A 288 -15.10 13.28 -8.21
N PHE A 289 -15.67 13.25 -9.42
CA PHE A 289 -15.02 13.70 -10.67
C PHE A 289 -15.74 14.86 -11.35
#